data_AF-A0A645CHC0-F1
#
_entry.id   AF-A0A645CHC0-F1
#
_cell.length_a   1.000
_cell.length_b   1.000
_cell.length_c   1.000
_cell.angle_alpha   90.00
_cell.angle_beta   90.00
_cell.angle_gamma   90.00
#
_symmetry.space_group_name_H-M   'P 1'
#
loop_
_entity.id
_entity.type
_entity.pdbx_description
1 polymer ?
#
loop_
_entity_poly.entity_id
_entity_poly.type
_entity_poly.pdbx_seq_one_letter_code
_entity_poly.pdbx_strand_id
1 'polypeptide(L)'
;MPEEVKPAEALYDTYHDPLESRNLLNDGRYQSVLNRLKEELYSFQKRTNDPILNGPLPVQANYKVNKPDCIAASSKNPEDYDQRGRRN
;
A
#
# COMPACT_ATOMS: atom_id res chain seq x y z
N MET A 1 8.28 -5.25 -21.17
CA MET A 1 7.13 -5.17 -20.26
C MET A 1 7.12 -3.75 -19.73
N PRO A 2 6.05 -2.96 -19.89
CA PRO A 2 5.98 -1.66 -19.21
C PRO A 2 6.12 -1.88 -17.71
N GLU A 3 6.81 -0.97 -17.04
CA GLU A 3 6.97 -0.96 -15.58
C GLU A 3 5.58 -0.79 -14.95
N GLU A 4 5.06 -1.86 -14.34
CA GLU A 4 3.73 -1.85 -13.75
C GLU A 4 3.78 -1.11 -12.42
N VAL A 5 3.48 0.19 -12.47
CA VAL A 5 3.45 1.06 -11.29
C VAL A 5 2.27 0.67 -10.42
N LYS A 6 2.54 0.19 -9.20
CA LYS A 6 1.49 -0.07 -8.21
C LYS A 6 0.77 1.24 -7.87
N PRO A 7 -0.57 1.28 -7.95
CA PRO A 7 -1.30 2.50 -7.63
C PRO A 7 -1.19 2.78 -6.13
N ALA A 8 -1.10 4.06 -5.76
CA ALA A 8 -1.09 4.48 -4.35
C ALA A 8 -2.41 4.17 -3.63
N GLU A 9 -3.50 4.07 -4.39
CA GLU A 9 -4.83 3.76 -3.91
C GLU A 9 -5.54 2.78 -4.85
N ALA A 10 -6.26 1.81 -4.31
CA ALA A 10 -7.08 0.90 -5.08
C ALA A 10 -8.36 0.50 -4.34
N LEU A 11 -9.41 0.21 -5.11
CA LEU A 11 -10.67 -0.34 -4.62
C LEU A 11 -10.98 -1.62 -5.38
N TYR A 12 -11.25 -2.71 -4.67
CA TYR A 12 -11.58 -4.01 -5.27
C TYR A 12 -12.90 -4.53 -4.71
N ASP A 13 -13.67 -5.17 -5.58
CA ASP A 13 -14.85 -5.93 -5.19
C ASP A 13 -14.42 -7.39 -5.00
N THR A 14 -14.10 -7.78 -3.77
CA THR A 14 -13.54 -9.11 -3.50
C THR A 14 -14.53 -10.25 -3.70
N TYR A 15 -15.84 -9.95 -3.81
CA TYR A 15 -16.86 -10.95 -4.11
C TYR A 15 -16.88 -11.31 -5.60
N HIS A 16 -16.80 -10.30 -6.47
CA HIS A 16 -16.80 -10.49 -7.92
C HIS A 16 -15.41 -10.60 -8.55
N ASP A 17 -14.37 -10.10 -7.88
CA ASP A 17 -12.95 -10.11 -8.28
C ASP A 17 -12.08 -10.58 -7.10
N PRO A 18 -12.12 -11.88 -6.77
CA PRO A 18 -11.37 -12.44 -5.63
C PRO A 18 -9.84 -12.39 -5.82
N LEU A 19 -9.36 -12.14 -7.05
CA LEU A 19 -7.94 -12.00 -7.35
C LEU A 19 -7.47 -10.53 -7.33
N GLU A 20 -8.37 -9.57 -7.03
CA GLU A 20 -8.04 -8.13 -6.95
C GLU A 20 -7.32 -7.60 -8.19
N SER A 21 -7.73 -8.11 -9.35
CA SER A 21 -7.11 -7.82 -10.64
C SER A 21 -7.64 -6.53 -11.28
N ARG A 22 -8.83 -6.08 -10.85
CA ARG A 22 -9.55 -4.94 -11.43
C ARG A 22 -9.74 -3.83 -10.40
N ASN A 23 -8.86 -2.82 -10.48
CA ASN A 23 -9.01 -1.62 -9.66
C ASN A 23 -10.24 -0.78 -10.10
N LEU A 24 -11.19 -0.56 -9.18
CA LEU A 24 -12.44 0.17 -9.37
C LEU A 24 -12.36 1.64 -8.94
N LEU A 25 -11.18 2.14 -8.57
CA LEU A 25 -11.00 3.51 -8.04
C LEU A 25 -11.65 4.61 -8.89
N ASN A 26 -11.55 4.51 -10.22
CA ASN A 26 -12.06 5.50 -11.17
C ASN A 26 -13.48 5.21 -11.66
N ASP A 27 -14.12 4.14 -11.18
CA ASP A 27 -15.48 3.79 -11.59
C ASP A 27 -16.48 4.66 -10.81
N GLY A 28 -17.20 5.52 -11.54
CA GLY A 28 -18.20 6.44 -10.99
C GLY A 28 -19.27 5.75 -10.14
N ARG A 29 -19.58 4.48 -10.44
CA ARG A 29 -20.60 3.69 -9.73
C ARG A 29 -20.21 3.36 -8.29
N TYR A 30 -18.90 3.35 -8.00
CA TYR A 30 -18.36 2.95 -6.69
C TYR A 30 -17.89 4.13 -5.85
N GLN A 31 -18.05 5.39 -6.30
CA GLN A 31 -17.54 6.57 -5.59
C GLN A 31 -18.17 6.75 -4.19
N SER A 32 -19.45 6.40 -4.02
CA SER A 32 -20.09 6.45 -2.71
C SER A 32 -19.49 5.44 -1.73
N VAL A 33 -19.19 4.23 -2.21
CA VAL A 33 -18.52 3.17 -1.41
C VAL A 33 -17.08 3.57 -1.10
N LEU A 34 -16.35 4.11 -2.09
CA LEU A 34 -14.99 4.61 -1.93
C LEU A 34 -14.91 5.67 -0.82
N ASN A 35 -15.78 6.67 -0.87
CA ASN A 35 -15.82 7.74 0.12
C ASN A 35 -16.13 7.21 1.52
N ARG A 36 -17.10 6.30 1.65
CA ARG A 36 -17.42 5.65 2.92
C ARG A 36 -16.22 4.92 3.51
N LEU A 37 -15.53 4.11 2.69
CA LEU A 37 -14.35 3.36 3.13
C LEU A 37 -13.18 4.27 3.52
N LYS A 38 -12.98 5.39 2.80
CA LYS A 38 -12.00 6.43 3.17
C LYS A 38 -12.29 7.01 4.55
N GLU A 39 -13.55 7.36 4.81
CA GLU A 39 -13.97 7.91 6.09
C GLU A 39 -13.82 6.91 7.24
N GLU A 40 -14.18 5.65 7.01
CA GLU A 40 -14.00 4.56 7.97
C GLU A 40 -12.53 4.32 8.29
N LEU A 41 -11.66 4.24 7.27
CA LEU A 41 -10.21 4.09 7.42
C LEU A 41 -9.61 5.27 8.19
N TYR A 42 -9.92 6.50 7.79
CA TYR A 42 -9.40 7.69 8.45
C TYR A 42 -9.86 7.80 9.91
N SER A 43 -11.11 7.44 10.19
CA SER A 43 -11.64 7.39 11.55
C SER A 43 -10.93 6.34 12.40
N PHE A 44 -10.63 5.16 11.82
CA PHE A 44 -9.85 4.12 12.46
C PHE A 44 -8.44 4.61 12.79
N GLN A 45 -7.73 5.17 11.82
CA GLN A 45 -6.37 5.71 11.99
C GLN A 45 -6.30 6.76 13.10
N LYS A 46 -7.27 7.68 13.15
CA LYS A 46 -7.33 8.68 14.23
C LYS A 46 -7.59 8.04 15.59
N ARG A 47 -8.52 7.09 15.66
CA ARG A 47 -8.86 6.41 16.92
C ARG A 47 -7.70 5.61 17.49
N THR A 48 -6.86 5.02 16.65
CA THR A 48 -5.70 4.23 17.06
C THR A 48 -4.41 5.04 17.18
N ASN A 49 -4.47 6.37 16.96
CA ASN A 49 -3.30 7.25 16.89
C ASN A 49 -2.24 6.71 15.92
N ASP A 50 -2.67 6.31 14.73
CA ASP A 50 -1.80 5.70 13.72
C ASP A 50 -0.65 6.66 13.34
N PRO A 51 0.62 6.29 13.59
CA PRO A 51 1.76 7.15 13.32
C PRO A 51 1.88 7.54 11.85
N ILE A 52 1.33 6.76 10.91
CA ILE A 52 1.41 7.08 9.47
C ILE A 52 0.63 8.35 9.11
N LEU A 53 -0.31 8.79 9.94
CA LEU A 53 -0.99 10.08 9.78
C LEU A 53 -0.03 11.27 9.89
N ASN A 54 1.12 11.08 10.55
CA ASN A 54 2.16 12.11 10.67
C ASN A 54 3.22 12.03 9.56
N GLY A 55 3.04 11.12 8.59
CA GLY A 55 3.94 10.91 7.47
C GLY A 55 4.55 9.50 7.43
N PRO A 56 5.47 9.25 6.49
CA PRO A 56 6.11 7.95 6.34
C PRO A 56 6.83 7.49 7.61
N LEU A 57 6.78 6.20 7.91
CA LEU A 57 7.51 5.62 9.03
C LEU A 57 9.03 5.77 8.81
N PRO A 58 9.79 6.12 9.86
CA PRO A 58 11.24 6.19 9.76
C PRO A 58 11.83 4.79 9.49
N VAL A 59 12.67 4.68 8.47
CA VAL A 59 13.43 3.47 8.19
C VAL A 59 14.70 3.50 9.02
N GLN A 60 14.80 2.63 10.03
CA GLN A 60 16.01 2.48 10.84
C GLN A 60 17.05 1.62 10.12
N ALA A 61 18.33 1.81 10.45
CA ALA A 61 19.44 1.22 9.71
C ALA A 61 19.52 -0.32 9.75
N ASN A 62 18.77 -0.95 10.66
CA ASN A 62 18.63 -2.40 10.82
C ASN A 62 17.32 -2.96 10.25
N TYR A 63 16.46 -2.13 9.64
CA TYR A 63 15.16 -2.56 9.12
C TYR A 63 15.28 -3.18 7.74
N LYS A 64 14.82 -4.43 7.61
CA LYS A 64 14.65 -5.05 6.30
C LYS A 64 13.38 -4.52 5.62
N VAL A 65 13.53 -3.47 4.82
CA VAL A 65 12.42 -2.82 4.09
C VAL A 65 12.53 -3.16 2.60
N ASN A 66 11.44 -3.65 2.02
CA ASN A 66 11.36 -3.88 0.57
C ASN A 66 11.10 -2.57 -0.18
N LYS A 67 11.60 -2.44 -1.40
CA LYS A 67 11.24 -1.32 -2.28
C LYS A 67 9.76 -1.40 -2.69
N PRO A 68 9.11 -0.26 -3.02
CA PRO A 68 7.69 -0.24 -3.39
C PRO A 68 7.33 -1.13 -4.59
N ASP A 69 8.24 -1.21 -5.56
CA ASP A 69 8.17 -1.99 -6.80
C ASP A 69 8.51 -3.48 -6.61
N CYS A 70 8.97 -3.89 -5.43
CA CYS A 70 9.26 -5.30 -5.15
C CYS A 70 8.00 -6.16 -5.30
N ILE A 71 8.07 -7.20 -6.14
CA ILE A 71 6.92 -8.09 -6.44
C ILE A 71 6.71 -9.13 -5.33
N ALA A 72 7.80 -9.72 -4.84
CA ALA A 72 7.73 -10.81 -3.85
C ALA A 72 8.12 -10.32 -2.46
N ALA A 73 7.17 -10.34 -1.52
CA ALA A 73 7.42 -9.98 -0.12
C ALA A 73 8.55 -10.83 0.52
N SER A 74 8.71 -12.08 0.07
CA SER A 74 9.74 -13.01 0.52
C SER A 74 11.03 -12.95 -0.29
N SER A 75 11.23 -11.94 -1.15
CA SER A 75 12.46 -11.84 -1.94
C SER A 75 13.68 -11.87 -1.04
N LYS A 76 14.73 -12.56 -1.50
CA LYS A 76 16.07 -12.61 -0.86
C LYS A 76 17.11 -11.81 -1.62
N ASN A 77 16.74 -11.21 -2.76
CA ASN A 77 17.64 -10.41 -3.57
C ASN A 77 17.96 -9.11 -2.83
N PRO A 78 19.24 -8.82 -2.53
CA PRO A 78 19.65 -7.57 -1.90
C PRO A 78 19.17 -6.31 -2.62
N GLU A 79 19.04 -6.36 -3.94
CA GLU A 79 18.60 -5.24 -4.78
C GLU A 79 17.13 -4.89 -4.62
N ASP A 80 16.32 -5.77 -4.01
CA ASP A 80 14.90 -5.51 -3.78
C ASP A 80 14.63 -4.74 -2.47
N TYR A 81 15.68 -4.44 -1.70
CA TYR A 81 15.56 -3.73 -0.42
C TYR A 81 15.90 -2.24 -0.54
N ASP A 82 15.28 -1.47 0.36
CA ASP A 82 15.59 -0.06 0.57
C ASP A 82 16.95 0.09 1.27
N GLN A 83 17.86 0.83 0.64
CA GLN A 83 19.22 1.03 1.14
C GLN A 83 19.27 1.79 2.47
N ARG A 84 18.22 2.55 2.83
CA ARG A 84 18.11 3.24 4.13
C ARG A 84 18.09 2.25 5.30
N GLY A 85 17.55 1.05 5.08
CA GLY A 85 17.28 0.05 6.11
C GLY A 85 18.40 -0.95 6.39
N ARG A 86 19.55 -0.81 5.74
CA ARG A 86 20.61 -1.84 5.77
C ARG A 86 22.02 -1.29 5.97
N ARG A 87 22.14 -0.15 6.66
CA ARG A 87 23.44 0.42 7.06
C ARG A 87 23.87 -0.18 8.40
N ASN A 88 24.62 -1.28 8.35
CA ASN A 88 25.56 -1.62 9.42
C ASN A 88 26.97 -1.22 8.97
#